data_AF-A0A941GFR3-F1
#
_entry.id   AF-A0A941GFR3-F1
#
_cell.length_a   1.000
_cell.length_b   1.000
_cell.length_c   1.000
_cell.angle_alpha   90.00
_cell.angle_beta   90.00
_cell.angle_gamma   90.00
#
_symmetry.space_group_name_H-M   'P 1'
#
loop_
_entity.id
_entity.type
_entity.pdbx_description
1 polymer ?
#
loop_
_entity_poly.entity_id
_entity_poly.type
_entity_poly.pdbx_seq_one_letter_code
_entity_poly.pdbx_strand_id
1 'polypeptide(L)'
;MSTKLYYSNPYETKWTTDIEKIIEEENRTFVILKETAFYPEGGGQPADTGTINGIRVIDVQIKNDQIYHLVENKPEEQTVECVIDWNRRFDHMQQHTAQHLLSAVLEELYSIPTVSFHLGKEYTTIDVDTTDLTKEQIETIETACNTYIMKNLEIKTYFTNHEEVNKFPLRKLPEVTGDIRIVEIEGIDYSACAGTHVQRTGELSLFKIMKTEKHRGQIRVFFLSGWRSLYDYQTSQTILDHLSSHFKTNKQQLEDRINKLELEKKALNREVEVLKSENTAFLGEQILADQNEKIIFLQFEEKTMKDLSTLAKYIIQQSSYIILLSSQLEKKVLLQHNGDYSLHCGKLLKEAIKDFEGKGGGNELLAQATFPSIQQLNACTSKIKETLQSIL
;
A
#
# COMPACT_ATOMS: atom_id res chain seq x y z
N MET A 1 -14.66 -26.31 34.81
CA MET A 1 -14.50 -24.85 34.54
C MET A 1 -13.04 -24.55 34.75
N SER A 2 -12.36 -24.07 33.70
CA SER A 2 -10.91 -23.85 33.74
C SER A 2 -10.53 -22.64 34.59
N THR A 3 -9.49 -22.76 35.40
CA THR A 3 -8.84 -21.60 36.04
C THR A 3 -8.16 -20.75 34.96
N LYS A 4 -8.53 -19.46 34.88
CA LYS A 4 -8.05 -18.51 33.86
C LYS A 4 -6.80 -17.77 34.36
N LEU A 5 -5.63 -18.38 34.20
CA LEU A 5 -4.34 -17.86 34.71
C LEU A 5 -3.95 -16.52 34.06
N TYR A 6 -4.37 -16.27 32.82
CA TYR A 6 -4.06 -15.03 32.09
C TYR A 6 -4.66 -13.77 32.73
N TYR A 7 -5.66 -13.89 33.62
CA TYR A 7 -6.19 -12.75 34.36
C TYR A 7 -5.35 -12.38 35.58
N SER A 8 -4.75 -13.38 36.26
CA SER A 8 -3.92 -13.15 37.45
C SER A 8 -2.45 -12.89 37.10
N ASN A 9 -1.91 -13.59 36.10
CA ASN A 9 -0.55 -13.41 35.63
C ASN A 9 -0.48 -13.48 34.08
N PRO A 10 -0.63 -12.35 33.37
CA PRO A 10 -0.54 -12.32 31.91
C PRO A 10 0.88 -12.64 31.37
N TYR A 11 1.89 -12.69 32.24
CA TYR A 11 3.29 -13.03 31.91
C TYR A 11 3.59 -14.52 32.13
N GLU A 12 2.60 -15.33 32.54
CA GLU A 12 2.76 -16.78 32.61
C GLU A 12 2.93 -17.34 31.19
N THR A 13 4.16 -17.68 30.82
CA THR A 13 4.48 -18.19 29.47
C THR A 13 4.54 -19.71 29.41
N LYS A 14 4.70 -20.40 30.54
CA LYS A 14 4.85 -21.84 30.60
C LYS A 14 4.33 -22.40 31.93
N TRP A 15 3.43 -23.37 31.87
CA TRP A 15 2.85 -24.02 33.05
C TRP A 15 2.56 -25.50 32.77
N THR A 16 2.32 -26.27 33.84
CA THR A 16 1.87 -27.66 33.74
C THR A 16 0.45 -27.77 34.29
N THR A 17 -0.43 -28.47 33.58
CA THR A 17 -1.83 -28.69 33.98
C THR A 17 -2.30 -30.06 33.50
N ASP A 18 -3.39 -30.55 34.06
CA ASP A 18 -4.09 -31.71 33.50
C ASP A 18 -5.09 -31.29 32.41
N ILE A 19 -5.31 -32.19 31.46
CA ILE A 19 -6.43 -32.16 30.53
C ILE A 19 -7.69 -32.59 31.28
N GLU A 20 -8.72 -31.73 31.26
CA GLU A 20 -10.04 -32.02 31.79
C GLU A 20 -10.87 -32.84 30.78
N LYS A 21 -10.76 -32.50 29.49
CA LYS A 21 -11.51 -33.19 28.42
C LYS A 21 -10.86 -33.01 27.05
N ILE A 22 -10.97 -34.02 26.20
CA ILE A 22 -10.67 -33.96 24.76
C ILE A 22 -11.97 -34.17 23.99
N ILE A 23 -12.19 -33.36 22.96
CA ILE A 23 -13.36 -33.44 22.07
C ILE A 23 -12.83 -33.50 20.63
N GLU A 24 -13.25 -34.52 19.87
CA GLU A 24 -12.87 -34.70 18.48
C GLU A 24 -14.13 -34.50 17.60
N GLU A 25 -14.14 -33.47 16.75
CA GLU A 25 -15.27 -33.08 15.90
C GLU A 25 -14.76 -32.76 14.49
N GLU A 26 -15.31 -33.39 13.44
CA GLU A 26 -15.04 -33.05 12.03
C GLU A 26 -13.53 -32.88 11.69
N ASN A 27 -12.69 -33.81 12.15
CA ASN A 27 -11.22 -33.78 12.03
C ASN A 27 -10.51 -32.64 12.79
N ARG A 28 -11.17 -32.03 13.77
CA ARG A 28 -10.60 -31.06 14.70
C ARG A 28 -10.52 -31.67 16.08
N THR A 29 -9.42 -31.40 16.78
CA THR A 29 -9.24 -31.83 18.16
C THR A 29 -9.26 -30.60 19.06
N PHE A 30 -10.17 -30.58 20.02
CA PHE A 30 -10.26 -29.56 21.04
C PHE A 30 -9.83 -30.13 22.39
N VAL A 31 -8.93 -29.42 23.05
CA VAL A 31 -8.46 -29.75 24.40
C VAL A 31 -9.03 -28.74 25.38
N ILE A 32 -9.58 -29.24 26.48
CA ILE A 32 -10.02 -28.45 27.63
C ILE A 32 -9.06 -28.74 28.78
N LEU A 33 -8.44 -27.71 29.32
CA LEU A 33 -7.45 -27.79 30.40
C LEU A 33 -8.08 -27.42 31.75
N LYS A 34 -7.60 -28.01 32.85
CA LYS A 34 -8.01 -27.57 34.20
C LYS A 34 -7.60 -26.13 34.49
N GLU A 35 -6.41 -25.74 34.07
CA GLU A 35 -5.88 -24.38 34.21
C GLU A 35 -5.27 -23.93 32.88
N THR A 36 -5.52 -22.68 32.46
CA THR A 36 -4.96 -22.17 31.21
C THR A 36 -4.50 -20.74 31.32
N ALA A 37 -3.28 -20.48 30.86
CA ALA A 37 -2.78 -19.15 30.59
C ALA A 37 -3.01 -18.72 29.13
N PHE A 38 -3.58 -19.57 28.26
CA PHE A 38 -3.97 -19.14 26.91
C PHE A 38 -5.17 -18.20 26.99
N TYR A 39 -5.03 -17.00 26.43
CA TYR A 39 -6.13 -16.06 26.26
C TYR A 39 -7.01 -16.51 25.07
N PRO A 40 -8.31 -16.76 25.30
CA PRO A 40 -9.25 -16.96 24.20
C PRO A 40 -9.52 -15.62 23.51
N GLU A 41 -9.94 -15.67 22.24
CA GLU A 41 -10.39 -14.45 21.54
C GLU A 41 -11.47 -13.71 22.35
N GLY A 42 -11.30 -12.39 22.53
CA GLY A 42 -12.19 -11.58 23.35
C GLY A 42 -11.87 -10.09 23.33
N GLY A 43 -12.90 -9.24 23.48
CA GLY A 43 -12.73 -7.78 23.60
C GLY A 43 -12.03 -7.10 22.40
N GLY A 44 -12.03 -7.74 21.22
CA GLY A 44 -11.31 -7.26 20.03
C GLY A 44 -9.84 -7.68 19.97
N GLN A 45 -9.32 -8.37 21.00
CA GLN A 45 -7.99 -8.97 21.00
C GLN A 45 -8.05 -10.42 20.46
N PRO A 46 -7.22 -10.76 19.46
CA PRO A 46 -7.14 -12.12 18.94
C PRO A 46 -6.59 -13.12 19.96
N ALA A 47 -7.00 -14.38 19.81
CA ALA A 47 -6.53 -15.50 20.63
C ALA A 47 -5.00 -15.67 20.58
N ASP A 48 -4.46 -16.24 21.66
CA ASP A 48 -3.08 -16.70 21.68
C ASP A 48 -2.86 -17.97 20.86
N THR A 49 -1.60 -18.22 20.58
CA THR A 49 -1.09 -19.47 20.03
C THR A 49 0.03 -19.99 20.93
N GLY A 50 0.49 -21.21 20.68
CA GLY A 50 1.56 -21.83 21.45
C GLY A 50 1.56 -23.34 21.29
N THR A 51 1.90 -24.06 22.34
CA THR A 51 1.91 -25.52 22.35
C THR A 51 1.33 -26.12 23.63
N ILE A 52 0.77 -27.33 23.49
CA ILE A 52 0.37 -28.23 24.59
C ILE A 52 1.13 -29.55 24.37
N ASN A 53 2.06 -29.86 25.27
CA ASN A 53 3.04 -30.94 25.18
C ASN A 53 3.77 -30.99 23.82
N GLY A 54 4.20 -29.83 23.32
CA GLY A 54 4.84 -29.69 22.01
C GLY A 54 3.89 -29.71 20.81
N ILE A 55 2.61 -30.04 20.99
CA ILE A 55 1.59 -29.99 19.93
C ILE A 55 1.11 -28.56 19.77
N ARG A 56 1.10 -28.05 18.55
CA ARG A 56 0.70 -26.67 18.27
C ARG A 56 -0.78 -26.42 18.58
N VAL A 57 -1.03 -25.33 19.28
CA VAL A 57 -2.35 -24.72 19.45
C VAL A 57 -2.59 -23.74 18.31
N ILE A 58 -3.62 -24.02 17.50
CA ILE A 58 -3.99 -23.25 16.31
C ILE A 58 -4.87 -22.05 16.69
N ASP A 59 -5.82 -22.27 17.61
CA ASP A 59 -6.82 -21.29 18.00
C ASP A 59 -7.33 -21.58 19.42
N VAL A 60 -7.81 -20.55 20.11
CA VAL A 60 -8.35 -20.63 21.48
C VAL A 60 -9.64 -19.85 21.57
N GLN A 61 -10.73 -20.54 21.89
CA GLN A 61 -12.09 -19.99 21.83
C GLN A 61 -12.81 -20.22 23.16
N ILE A 62 -13.69 -19.30 23.52
CA ILE A 62 -14.55 -19.42 24.71
C ILE A 62 -15.99 -19.72 24.29
N LYS A 63 -16.58 -20.79 24.85
CA LYS A 63 -17.98 -21.16 24.63
C LYS A 63 -18.58 -21.63 25.94
N ASN A 64 -19.69 -21.00 26.37
CA ASN A 64 -20.37 -21.29 27.63
C ASN A 64 -19.40 -21.29 28.83
N ASP A 65 -18.57 -20.24 28.94
CA ASP A 65 -17.51 -20.07 29.95
C ASP A 65 -16.39 -21.13 29.99
N GLN A 66 -16.39 -22.06 29.04
CA GLN A 66 -15.36 -23.06 28.90
C GLN A 66 -14.38 -22.69 27.77
N ILE A 67 -13.09 -22.87 28.02
CA ILE A 67 -12.02 -22.54 27.05
C ILE A 67 -11.65 -23.80 26.26
N TYR A 68 -11.73 -23.69 24.95
CA TYR A 68 -11.44 -24.73 23.97
C TYR A 68 -10.14 -24.37 23.25
N HIS A 69 -9.16 -25.26 23.29
CA HIS A 69 -7.89 -25.11 22.59
C HIS A 69 -7.92 -26.02 21.36
N LEU A 70 -7.99 -25.45 20.16
CA LEU A 70 -7.88 -26.21 18.92
C LEU A 70 -6.41 -26.58 18.69
N VAL A 71 -6.11 -27.87 18.62
CA VAL A 71 -4.74 -28.40 18.47
C VAL A 71 -4.56 -29.16 17.16
N GLU A 72 -3.33 -29.17 16.63
CA GLU A 72 -2.99 -29.90 15.39
C GLU A 72 -3.16 -31.42 15.54
N ASN A 73 -2.86 -31.97 16.71
CA ASN A 73 -2.94 -33.40 17.00
C ASN A 73 -3.48 -33.65 18.42
N LYS A 74 -3.93 -34.87 18.68
CA LYS A 74 -4.40 -35.28 20.02
C LYS A 74 -3.21 -35.50 20.97
N PRO A 75 -3.20 -34.88 22.16
CA PRO A 75 -2.20 -35.20 23.19
C PRO A 75 -2.45 -36.61 23.76
N GLU A 76 -1.36 -37.35 24.00
CA GLU A 76 -1.40 -38.71 24.56
C GLU A 76 -1.39 -38.73 26.09
N GLU A 77 -0.75 -37.74 26.70
CA GLU A 77 -0.58 -37.63 28.15
C GLU A 77 -1.72 -36.83 28.79
N GLN A 78 -2.13 -37.23 30.00
CA GLN A 78 -3.16 -36.51 30.76
C GLN A 78 -2.62 -35.20 31.35
N THR A 79 -1.39 -35.23 31.88
CA THR A 79 -0.70 -34.05 32.38
C THR A 79 0.18 -33.50 31.27
N VAL A 80 0.03 -32.21 30.97
CA VAL A 80 0.66 -31.58 29.80
C VAL A 80 1.40 -30.31 30.20
N GLU A 81 2.58 -30.13 29.60
CA GLU A 81 3.30 -28.85 29.64
C GLU A 81 2.76 -27.93 28.56
N CYS A 82 2.32 -26.73 28.93
CA CYS A 82 1.79 -25.73 28.02
C CYS A 82 2.79 -24.57 27.87
N VAL A 83 2.94 -24.04 26.65
CA VAL A 83 3.83 -22.92 26.35
C VAL A 83 3.13 -21.91 25.44
N ILE A 84 3.13 -20.63 25.82
CA ILE A 84 2.60 -19.54 24.99
C ILE A 84 3.62 -19.14 23.91
N ASP A 85 3.14 -18.81 22.71
CA ASP A 85 3.91 -17.98 21.77
C ASP A 85 4.03 -16.56 22.32
N TRP A 86 5.11 -16.33 23.06
CA TRP A 86 5.33 -15.08 23.77
C TRP A 86 5.42 -13.87 22.85
N ASN A 87 5.99 -14.02 21.65
CA ASN A 87 6.11 -12.91 20.70
C ASN A 87 4.73 -12.40 20.28
N ARG A 88 3.80 -13.32 20.03
CA ARG A 88 2.40 -12.99 19.74
C ARG A 88 1.70 -12.39 20.95
N ARG A 89 1.79 -13.03 22.12
CA ARG A 89 1.14 -12.57 23.35
C ARG A 89 1.58 -11.14 23.71
N PHE A 90 2.88 -10.91 23.74
CA PHE A 90 3.44 -9.63 24.15
C PHE A 90 3.13 -8.54 23.13
N ASP A 91 3.17 -8.84 21.82
CA ASP A 91 2.68 -7.92 20.79
C ASP A 91 1.22 -7.51 21.03
N HIS A 92 0.32 -8.47 21.27
CA HIS A 92 -1.08 -8.17 21.56
C HIS A 92 -1.24 -7.31 22.83
N MET A 93 -0.51 -7.63 23.90
CA MET A 93 -0.52 -6.83 25.15
C MET A 93 -0.07 -5.39 24.89
N GLN A 94 0.98 -5.21 24.07
CA GLN A 94 1.47 -3.89 23.67
C GLN A 94 0.42 -3.13 22.86
N GLN A 95 -0.14 -3.73 21.81
CA GLN A 95 -1.12 -3.07 20.95
C GLN A 95 -2.42 -2.71 21.70
N HIS A 96 -2.91 -3.63 22.55
CA HIS A 96 -4.13 -3.42 23.30
C HIS A 96 -3.95 -2.33 24.36
N THR A 97 -2.86 -2.36 25.12
CA THR A 97 -2.57 -1.31 26.10
C THR A 97 -2.32 0.04 25.42
N ALA A 98 -1.63 0.06 24.27
CA ALA A 98 -1.45 1.26 23.47
C ALA A 98 -2.78 1.85 22.98
N GLN A 99 -3.77 1.01 22.67
CA GLN A 99 -5.12 1.49 22.38
C GLN A 99 -5.73 2.22 23.58
N HIS A 100 -5.70 1.62 24.77
CA HIS A 100 -6.25 2.25 25.98
C HIS A 100 -5.60 3.60 26.27
N LEU A 101 -4.29 3.69 26.10
CA LEU A 101 -3.53 4.93 26.25
C LEU A 101 -3.96 5.97 25.21
N LEU A 102 -4.03 5.60 23.94
CA LEU A 102 -4.48 6.50 22.87
C LEU A 102 -5.89 7.03 23.13
N SER A 103 -6.81 6.16 23.52
CA SER A 103 -8.19 6.56 23.87
C SER A 103 -8.24 7.50 25.06
N ALA A 104 -7.37 7.33 26.07
CA ALA A 104 -7.30 8.21 27.22
C ALA A 104 -6.80 9.60 26.84
N VAL A 105 -5.73 9.65 26.03
CA VAL A 105 -5.13 10.92 25.56
C VAL A 105 -6.09 11.70 24.67
N LEU A 106 -6.84 11.02 23.78
CA LEU A 106 -7.86 11.66 22.94
C LEU A 106 -8.98 12.29 23.76
N GLU A 107 -9.46 11.58 24.78
CA GLU A 107 -10.49 12.07 25.70
C GLU A 107 -9.97 13.23 26.56
N GLU A 108 -8.76 13.11 27.12
CA GLU A 108 -8.13 14.13 27.97
C GLU A 108 -7.88 15.44 27.22
N LEU A 109 -7.29 15.38 26.02
CA LEU A 109 -6.87 16.58 25.30
C LEU A 109 -8.00 17.24 24.50
N TYR A 110 -8.95 16.45 23.99
CA TYR A 110 -9.93 16.92 23.02
C TYR A 110 -11.37 16.46 23.29
N SER A 111 -11.62 15.68 24.34
CA SER A 111 -12.94 15.09 24.63
C SER A 111 -13.49 14.30 23.44
N ILE A 112 -12.60 13.57 22.75
CA ILE A 112 -12.95 12.74 21.59
C ILE A 112 -13.07 11.28 22.04
N PRO A 113 -14.29 10.73 22.14
CA PRO A 113 -14.48 9.37 22.59
C PRO A 113 -14.11 8.35 21.51
N THR A 114 -13.65 7.17 21.97
CA THR A 114 -13.41 6.02 21.09
C THR A 114 -14.70 5.23 20.88
N VAL A 115 -14.98 4.92 19.62
CA VAL A 115 -16.21 4.24 19.18
C VAL A 115 -15.97 2.75 18.97
N SER A 116 -14.86 2.40 18.32
CA SER A 116 -14.53 1.02 17.98
C SER A 116 -13.03 0.77 18.06
N PHE A 117 -12.66 -0.51 18.19
CA PHE A 117 -11.28 -0.99 18.24
C PHE A 117 -11.14 -2.24 17.39
N HIS A 118 -10.02 -2.34 16.69
CA HIS A 118 -9.63 -3.54 15.96
C HIS A 118 -8.11 -3.75 16.03
N LEU A 119 -7.70 -4.90 16.58
CA LEU A 119 -6.30 -5.33 16.60
C LEU A 119 -6.04 -6.23 15.39
N GLY A 120 -5.62 -5.61 14.29
CA GLY A 120 -5.25 -6.31 13.07
C GLY A 120 -3.81 -6.87 13.11
N LYS A 121 -3.46 -7.69 12.12
CA LYS A 121 -2.10 -8.25 11.99
C LYS A 121 -1.05 -7.19 11.65
N GLU A 122 -1.36 -6.29 10.73
CA GLU A 122 -0.44 -5.25 10.28
C GLU A 122 -0.58 -4.00 11.15
N TYR A 123 -1.81 -3.49 11.29
CA TYR A 123 -2.12 -2.28 12.06
C TYR A 123 -3.12 -2.56 13.16
N THR A 124 -3.01 -1.76 14.21
CA THR A 124 -4.09 -1.58 15.19
C THR A 124 -4.86 -0.32 14.83
N THR A 125 -6.18 -0.36 14.90
CA THR A 125 -7.03 0.77 14.56
C THR A 125 -8.07 1.04 15.62
N ILE A 126 -8.38 2.33 15.81
CA ILE A 126 -9.58 2.77 16.51
C ILE A 126 -10.40 3.71 15.63
N ASP A 127 -11.72 3.65 15.76
CA ASP A 127 -12.62 4.68 15.26
C ASP A 127 -12.91 5.66 16.39
N VAL A 128 -12.84 6.96 16.11
CA VAL A 128 -13.03 8.03 17.09
C VAL A 128 -14.15 8.97 16.64
N ASP A 129 -14.94 9.47 17.60
CA ASP A 129 -16.14 10.27 17.31
C ASP A 129 -15.81 11.73 16.97
N THR A 130 -15.13 11.91 15.86
CA THR A 130 -14.85 13.22 15.25
C THR A 130 -14.90 13.11 13.73
N THR A 131 -15.15 14.23 13.06
CA THR A 131 -15.17 14.32 11.59
C THR A 131 -13.83 14.72 10.98
N ASP A 132 -12.91 15.22 11.82
CA ASP A 132 -11.57 15.64 11.41
C ASP A 132 -10.55 15.57 12.57
N LEU A 133 -9.28 15.41 12.20
CA LEU A 133 -8.12 15.55 13.07
C LEU A 133 -7.01 16.25 12.28
N THR A 134 -6.61 17.44 12.73
CA THR A 134 -5.55 18.18 12.06
C THR A 134 -4.19 17.51 12.28
N LYS A 135 -3.23 17.80 11.40
CA LYS A 135 -1.86 17.29 11.55
C LYS A 135 -1.23 17.68 12.90
N GLU A 136 -1.47 18.92 13.36
CA GLU A 136 -0.98 19.41 14.65
C GLU A 136 -1.61 18.66 15.83
N GLN A 137 -2.91 18.35 15.77
CA GLN A 137 -3.55 17.54 16.79
C GLN A 137 -2.96 16.13 16.83
N ILE A 138 -2.74 15.50 15.67
CA ILE A 138 -2.14 14.17 15.56
C ILE A 138 -0.74 14.16 16.20
N GLU A 139 0.10 15.14 15.89
CA GLU A 139 1.46 15.27 16.46
C GLU A 139 1.40 15.48 17.99
N THR A 140 0.44 16.28 18.47
CA THR A 140 0.23 16.52 19.91
C THR A 140 -0.21 15.24 20.64
N ILE A 141 -1.16 14.49 20.07
CA ILE A 141 -1.66 13.22 20.62
C ILE A 141 -0.52 12.20 20.68
N GLU A 142 0.24 12.04 19.60
CA GLU A 142 1.37 11.10 19.55
C GLU A 142 2.43 11.46 20.59
N THR A 143 2.75 12.75 20.74
CA THR A 143 3.70 13.23 21.75
C THR A 143 3.21 12.96 23.17
N ALA A 144 1.92 13.18 23.44
CA ALA A 144 1.33 12.90 24.75
C ALA A 144 1.35 11.41 25.10
N CYS A 145 0.98 10.53 24.15
CA CYS A 145 1.10 9.07 24.34
C CYS A 145 2.54 8.67 24.71
N ASN A 146 3.54 9.12 23.93
CA ASN A 146 4.93 8.78 24.21
C ASN A 146 5.43 9.40 25.54
N THR A 147 4.90 10.55 25.94
CA THR A 147 5.20 11.15 27.25
C THR A 147 4.72 10.25 28.39
N TYR A 148 3.51 9.70 28.30
CA TYR A 148 2.99 8.74 29.27
C TYR A 148 3.75 7.40 29.26
N ILE A 149 4.23 6.97 28.10
CA ILE A 149 5.13 5.80 27.99
C ILE A 149 6.44 6.06 28.74
N MET A 150 7.08 7.22 28.54
CA MET A 150 8.32 7.57 29.23
C MET A 150 8.18 7.69 30.75
N LYS A 151 6.99 8.04 31.25
CA LYS A 151 6.68 8.05 32.69
C LYS A 151 6.65 6.64 33.30
N ASN A 152 6.54 5.58 32.49
CA ASN A 152 6.55 4.18 32.91
C ASN A 152 5.52 3.88 34.03
N LEU A 153 4.32 4.43 33.86
CA LEU A 153 3.19 4.34 34.78
C LEU A 153 2.79 2.89 35.01
N GLU A 154 2.34 2.57 36.22
CA GLU A 154 1.86 1.24 36.55
C GLU A 154 0.50 0.96 35.89
N ILE A 155 0.30 -0.29 35.46
CA ILE A 155 -0.97 -0.77 34.94
C ILE A 155 -1.48 -1.87 35.86
N LYS A 156 -2.64 -1.61 36.47
CA LYS A 156 -3.28 -2.52 37.43
C LYS A 156 -4.49 -3.17 36.81
N THR A 157 -4.71 -4.44 37.18
CA THR A 157 -5.89 -5.17 36.76
C THR A 157 -6.53 -5.86 37.95
N TYR A 158 -7.82 -5.67 38.13
CA TYR A 158 -8.57 -6.23 39.26
C TYR A 158 -10.04 -6.41 38.88
N PHE A 159 -10.77 -7.22 39.64
CA PHE A 159 -12.19 -7.42 39.45
C PHE A 159 -13.00 -6.54 40.43
N THR A 160 -14.12 -6.03 39.94
CA THR A 160 -15.15 -5.34 40.73
C THR A 160 -16.52 -5.87 40.36
N ASN A 161 -17.55 -5.51 41.11
CA ASN A 161 -18.94 -5.89 40.84
C ASN A 161 -19.73 -4.68 40.29
N HIS A 162 -20.96 -4.92 39.82
CA HIS A 162 -21.85 -3.88 39.28
C HIS A 162 -22.19 -2.75 40.25
N GLU A 163 -22.28 -3.04 41.54
CA GLU A 163 -22.63 -2.01 42.54
C GLU A 163 -21.46 -1.05 42.75
N GLU A 164 -20.23 -1.57 42.66
CA GLU A 164 -19.01 -0.82 42.90
C GLU A 164 -18.39 -0.22 41.65
N VAL A 165 -18.73 -0.71 40.45
CA VAL A 165 -18.17 -0.24 39.18
C VAL A 165 -18.38 1.27 38.96
N ASN A 166 -19.52 1.79 39.41
CA ASN A 166 -19.88 3.21 39.29
C ASN A 166 -19.00 4.14 40.16
N LYS A 167 -18.19 3.58 41.07
CA LYS A 167 -17.22 4.34 41.88
C LYS A 167 -15.95 4.67 41.10
N PHE A 168 -15.69 3.99 39.99
CA PHE A 168 -14.53 4.23 39.14
C PHE A 168 -14.89 5.25 38.03
N PRO A 169 -13.97 6.15 37.65
CA PRO A 169 -14.19 7.10 36.57
C PRO A 169 -14.03 6.41 35.21
N LEU A 170 -14.90 5.44 34.91
CA LEU A 170 -14.85 4.69 33.66
C LEU A 170 -15.25 5.58 32.48
N ARG A 171 -14.50 5.48 31.38
CA ARG A 171 -14.88 6.15 30.10
C ARG A 171 -16.20 5.64 29.55
N LYS A 172 -16.48 4.34 29.71
CA LYS A 172 -17.72 3.69 29.26
C LYS A 172 -18.15 2.64 30.28
N LEU A 173 -19.41 2.68 30.67
CA LEU A 173 -19.99 1.68 31.56
C LEU A 173 -20.15 0.33 30.82
N PRO A 174 -19.76 -0.79 31.43
CA PRO A 174 -19.93 -2.11 30.84
C PRO A 174 -21.39 -2.60 30.94
N GLU A 175 -21.86 -3.30 29.91
CA GLU A 175 -23.23 -3.87 29.85
C GLU A 175 -23.30 -5.32 30.39
N VAL A 176 -22.15 -5.96 30.64
CA VAL A 176 -22.08 -7.38 31.04
C VAL A 176 -22.59 -7.58 32.45
N THR A 177 -23.45 -8.56 32.73
CA THR A 177 -23.91 -8.89 34.11
C THR A 177 -22.96 -9.90 34.77
N GLY A 178 -22.12 -9.47 35.72
CA GLY A 178 -21.15 -10.34 36.40
C GLY A 178 -19.97 -9.57 36.97
N ASP A 179 -18.89 -10.27 37.33
CA ASP A 179 -17.63 -9.64 37.74
C ASP A 179 -17.01 -8.88 36.57
N ILE A 180 -16.72 -7.62 36.79
CA ILE A 180 -16.19 -6.68 35.80
C ILE A 180 -14.68 -6.56 36.04
N ARG A 181 -13.89 -6.92 35.03
CA ARG A 181 -12.44 -6.68 35.08
C ARG A 181 -12.13 -5.24 34.70
N ILE A 182 -11.48 -4.53 35.61
CA ILE A 182 -10.96 -3.19 35.39
C ILE A 182 -9.50 -3.26 35.04
N VAL A 183 -9.12 -2.47 34.04
CA VAL A 183 -7.74 -2.15 33.68
C VAL A 183 -7.55 -0.66 33.96
N GLU A 184 -6.62 -0.36 34.85
CA GLU A 184 -6.26 0.98 35.26
C GLU A 184 -4.86 1.28 34.74
N ILE A 185 -4.72 2.36 33.97
CA ILE A 185 -3.43 2.99 33.72
C ILE A 185 -3.33 4.13 34.74
N GLU A 186 -2.33 4.05 35.62
CA GLU A 186 -2.21 4.90 36.80
C GLU A 186 -2.41 6.39 36.47
N GLY A 187 -3.49 6.97 37.04
CA GLY A 187 -3.78 8.40 36.95
C GLY A 187 -4.26 8.91 35.58
N ILE A 188 -4.54 8.03 34.61
CA ILE A 188 -4.97 8.45 33.26
C ILE A 188 -6.20 7.70 32.73
N ASP A 189 -6.33 6.39 32.96
CA ASP A 189 -7.43 5.60 32.39
C ASP A 189 -7.96 4.57 33.37
N TYR A 190 -9.28 4.43 33.40
CA TYR A 190 -9.99 3.32 34.01
C TYR A 190 -10.96 2.76 32.98
N SER A 191 -10.79 1.49 32.64
CA SER A 191 -11.60 0.85 31.60
C SER A 191 -11.99 -0.57 31.96
N ALA A 192 -13.23 -0.93 31.68
CA ALA A 192 -13.69 -2.30 31.75
C ALA A 192 -13.13 -3.08 30.54
N CYS A 193 -12.17 -3.97 30.76
CA CYS A 193 -11.52 -4.73 29.70
C CYS A 193 -11.09 -6.13 30.15
N ALA A 194 -11.43 -7.12 29.32
CA ALA A 194 -11.08 -8.51 29.52
C ALA A 194 -9.79 -8.92 28.76
N GLY A 195 -9.12 -8.00 28.06
CA GLY A 195 -7.89 -8.27 27.32
C GLY A 195 -6.66 -8.47 28.20
N THR A 196 -5.55 -8.93 27.60
CA THR A 196 -4.25 -8.95 28.29
C THR A 196 -3.53 -7.61 28.09
N HIS A 197 -2.83 -7.17 29.13
CA HIS A 197 -2.16 -5.87 29.16
C HIS A 197 -0.75 -6.01 29.71
N VAL A 198 0.14 -5.12 29.28
CA VAL A 198 1.47 -4.97 29.89
C VAL A 198 1.34 -4.41 31.31
N GLN A 199 2.35 -4.61 32.15
CA GLN A 199 2.35 -4.15 33.54
C GLN A 199 2.71 -2.68 33.69
N ARG A 200 3.45 -2.11 32.71
CA ARG A 200 3.81 -0.70 32.71
C ARG A 200 3.75 -0.08 31.33
N THR A 201 3.46 1.22 31.27
CA THR A 201 3.41 1.95 30.00
C THR A 201 4.76 1.96 29.27
N GLY A 202 5.89 1.84 29.98
CA GLY A 202 7.22 1.78 29.37
C GLY A 202 7.43 0.55 28.47
N GLU A 203 6.68 -0.53 28.69
CA GLU A 203 6.73 -1.73 27.85
C GLU A 203 6.13 -1.52 26.47
N LEU A 204 5.42 -0.42 26.25
CA LEU A 204 4.96 0.02 24.92
C LEU A 204 6.10 0.56 24.05
N SER A 205 7.25 0.93 24.65
CA SER A 205 8.42 1.47 23.96
C SER A 205 8.13 2.73 23.13
N LEU A 206 7.83 2.59 21.83
CA LEU A 206 7.45 3.69 20.95
C LEU A 206 5.96 3.54 20.59
N PHE A 207 5.25 4.65 20.54
CA PHE A 207 3.92 4.76 19.97
C PHE A 207 3.95 5.64 18.72
N LYS A 208 3.38 5.16 17.62
CA LYS A 208 3.37 5.89 16.35
C LYS A 208 2.00 5.85 15.69
N ILE A 209 1.46 7.01 15.33
CA ILE A 209 0.31 7.14 14.44
C ILE A 209 0.82 7.07 13.00
N MET A 210 0.34 6.08 12.26
CA MET A 210 0.78 5.78 10.91
C MET A 210 0.00 6.58 9.87
N LYS A 211 -1.31 6.69 10.07
CA LYS A 211 -2.22 7.48 9.23
C LYS A 211 -3.57 7.66 9.90
N THR A 212 -4.35 8.60 9.36
CA THR A 212 -5.79 8.73 9.64
C THR A 212 -6.57 8.65 8.33
N GLU A 213 -7.81 8.18 8.40
CA GLU A 213 -8.73 8.21 7.26
C GLU A 213 -10.18 8.42 7.72
N LYS A 214 -11.01 9.01 6.85
CA LYS A 214 -12.45 9.15 7.11
C LYS A 214 -13.12 7.78 6.96
N HIS A 215 -13.86 7.34 7.98
CA HIS A 215 -14.58 6.08 7.99
C HIS A 215 -15.99 6.26 8.54
N ARG A 216 -17.01 6.09 7.71
CA ARG A 216 -18.44 6.11 8.14
C ARG A 216 -18.87 7.35 8.95
N GLY A 217 -18.34 8.52 8.60
CA GLY A 217 -18.64 9.78 9.30
C GLY A 217 -17.75 10.04 10.54
N GLN A 218 -16.82 9.14 10.83
CA GLN A 218 -15.84 9.21 11.90
C GLN A 218 -14.41 9.28 11.33
N ILE A 219 -13.41 9.42 12.20
CA ILE A 219 -12.00 9.24 11.84
C ILE A 219 -11.51 7.90 12.36
N ARG A 220 -10.87 7.12 11.48
CA ARG A 220 -10.11 5.93 11.85
C ARG A 220 -8.64 6.29 12.01
N VAL A 221 -8.07 5.97 13.16
CA VAL A 221 -6.65 6.17 13.47
C VAL A 221 -5.93 4.82 13.35
N PHE A 222 -4.87 4.76 12.55
CA PHE A 222 -4.00 3.59 12.44
C PHE A 222 -2.74 3.85 13.23
N PHE A 223 -2.37 2.95 14.14
CA PHE A 223 -1.19 3.11 14.97
C PHE A 223 -0.46 1.78 15.19
N LEU A 224 0.80 1.91 15.61
CA LEU A 224 1.67 0.82 16.01
C LEU A 224 2.31 1.16 17.36
N SER A 225 2.52 0.14 18.18
CA SER A 225 3.32 0.26 19.39
C SER A 225 4.28 -0.92 19.57
N GLY A 226 5.23 -0.81 20.49
CA GLY A 226 6.13 -1.89 20.85
C GLY A 226 6.99 -2.37 19.69
N TRP A 227 7.13 -3.70 19.57
CA TRP A 227 7.94 -4.32 18.53
C TRP A 227 7.50 -3.95 17.12
N ARG A 228 6.20 -3.80 16.85
CA ARG A 228 5.71 -3.39 15.52
C ARG A 228 6.26 -2.03 15.11
N SER A 229 6.24 -1.07 16.02
CA SER A 229 6.74 0.28 15.76
C SER A 229 8.25 0.30 15.52
N LEU A 230 9.01 -0.54 16.25
CA LEU A 230 10.44 -0.69 16.05
C LEU A 230 10.76 -1.34 14.69
N TYR A 231 10.05 -2.39 14.31
CA TYR A 231 10.25 -3.05 13.01
C TYR A 231 9.90 -2.12 11.83
N ASP A 232 8.84 -1.31 11.97
CA ASP A 232 8.49 -0.28 10.99
C ASP A 232 9.60 0.78 10.85
N TYR A 233 10.14 1.26 11.98
CA TYR A 233 11.26 2.19 11.98
C TYR A 233 12.51 1.58 11.31
N GLN A 234 12.88 0.34 11.63
CA GLN A 234 14.02 -0.34 11.03
C GLN A 234 13.85 -0.53 9.51
N THR A 235 12.63 -0.87 9.07
CA THR A 235 12.30 -1.00 7.65
C THR A 235 12.44 0.35 6.94
N SER A 236 11.84 1.40 7.49
CA SER A 236 11.93 2.76 6.98
C SER A 236 13.38 3.27 6.90
N GLN A 237 14.17 3.02 7.96
CA GLN A 237 15.58 3.35 8.02
C GLN A 237 16.38 2.65 6.91
N THR A 238 16.15 1.35 6.71
CA THR A 238 16.81 0.54 5.65
C THR A 238 16.50 1.10 4.26
N ILE A 239 15.24 1.44 4.00
CA ILE A 239 14.82 2.05 2.74
C ILE A 239 15.53 3.39 2.53
N LEU A 240 15.56 4.25 3.55
CA LEU A 240 16.22 5.55 3.48
C LEU A 240 17.73 5.44 3.27
N ASP A 241 18.38 4.45 3.87
CA ASP A 241 19.82 4.20 3.69
C ASP A 241 20.12 3.72 2.26
N HIS A 242 19.28 2.84 1.71
CA HIS A 242 19.39 2.41 0.32
C HIS A 242 19.20 3.58 -0.67
N LEU A 243 18.18 4.42 -0.46
CA LEU A 243 17.94 5.58 -1.31
C LEU A 243 19.07 6.60 -1.21
N SER A 244 19.56 6.89 0.00
CA SER A 244 20.69 7.79 0.24
C SER A 244 21.94 7.32 -0.49
N SER A 245 22.24 6.02 -0.44
CA SER A 245 23.36 5.40 -1.17
C SER A 245 23.16 5.49 -2.70
N HIS A 246 21.96 5.13 -3.18
CA HIS A 246 21.65 5.15 -4.61
C HIS A 246 21.79 6.55 -5.22
N PHE A 247 21.26 7.57 -4.53
CA PHE A 247 21.31 8.97 -4.98
C PHE A 247 22.58 9.70 -4.56
N LYS A 248 23.49 9.03 -3.83
CA LYS A 248 24.75 9.57 -3.30
C LYS A 248 24.54 10.88 -2.53
N THR A 249 23.55 10.89 -1.65
CA THR A 249 23.16 12.04 -0.82
C THR A 249 22.85 11.58 0.60
N ASN A 250 22.78 12.51 1.55
CA ASN A 250 22.28 12.19 2.90
C ASN A 250 20.75 12.30 2.95
N LYS A 251 20.16 11.80 4.04
CA LYS A 251 18.70 11.77 4.23
C LYS A 251 18.07 13.16 4.21
N GLN A 252 18.72 14.14 4.85
CA GLN A 252 18.20 15.51 4.91
C GLN A 252 18.12 16.16 3.52
N GLN A 253 19.02 15.79 2.61
CA GLN A 253 19.11 16.32 1.25
C GLN A 253 18.48 15.40 0.19
N LEU A 254 17.86 14.30 0.60
CA LEU A 254 17.33 13.31 -0.34
C LEU A 254 16.19 13.89 -1.18
N GLU A 255 15.28 14.64 -0.55
CA GLU A 255 14.17 15.31 -1.23
C GLU A 255 14.68 16.36 -2.23
N ASP A 256 15.60 17.24 -1.81
CA ASP A 256 16.23 18.23 -2.69
C ASP A 256 16.93 17.59 -3.89
N ARG A 257 17.61 16.46 -3.67
CA ARG A 257 18.28 15.70 -4.74
C ARG A 257 17.28 15.17 -5.75
N ILE A 258 16.15 14.63 -5.30
CA ILE A 258 15.07 14.14 -6.16
C ILE A 258 14.47 15.31 -6.95
N ASN A 259 14.14 16.43 -6.29
CA ASN A 259 13.60 17.63 -6.94
C ASN A 259 14.55 18.16 -8.03
N LYS A 260 15.86 18.18 -7.76
CA LYS A 260 16.87 18.58 -8.76
C LYS A 260 16.91 17.64 -9.96
N LEU A 261 16.83 16.32 -9.74
CA LEU A 261 16.79 15.34 -10.83
C LEU A 261 15.52 15.49 -11.69
N GLU A 262 14.38 15.82 -11.10
CA GLU A 262 13.14 16.09 -11.85
C GLU A 262 13.26 17.36 -12.71
N LEU A 263 13.89 18.40 -12.19
CA LEU A 263 14.17 19.63 -12.93
C LEU A 263 15.16 19.39 -14.07
N GLU A 264 16.25 18.66 -13.83
CA GLU A 264 17.23 18.26 -14.84
C GLU A 264 16.56 17.43 -15.95
N LYS A 265 15.71 16.46 -15.60
CA LYS A 265 14.93 15.68 -16.57
C LYS A 265 14.02 16.56 -17.44
N LYS A 266 13.35 17.54 -16.83
CA LYS A 266 12.51 18.49 -17.58
C LYS A 266 13.35 19.36 -18.53
N ALA A 267 14.53 19.80 -18.11
CA ALA A 267 15.44 20.58 -18.94
C ALA A 267 16.00 19.77 -20.12
N LEU A 268 16.49 18.56 -19.86
CA LEU A 268 16.98 17.64 -20.91
C LEU A 268 15.89 17.31 -21.92
N ASN A 269 14.65 17.07 -21.48
CA ASN A 269 13.53 16.83 -22.40
C ASN A 269 13.25 18.04 -23.30
N ARG A 270 13.41 19.28 -22.79
CA ARG A 270 13.25 20.49 -23.61
C ARG A 270 14.38 20.62 -24.62
N GLU A 271 15.63 20.38 -24.20
CA GLU A 271 16.80 20.41 -25.08
C GLU A 271 16.68 19.37 -26.20
N VAL A 272 16.23 18.15 -25.89
CA VAL A 272 15.96 17.11 -26.89
C VAL A 272 14.92 17.57 -27.92
N GLU A 273 13.84 18.23 -27.50
CA GLU A 273 12.83 18.72 -28.44
C GLU A 273 13.36 19.88 -29.32
N VAL A 274 14.21 20.76 -28.78
CA VAL A 274 14.90 21.81 -29.57
C VAL A 274 15.83 21.19 -30.61
N LEU A 275 16.71 20.27 -30.20
CA LEU A 275 17.64 19.57 -31.09
C LEU A 275 16.89 18.77 -32.17
N LYS A 276 15.76 18.17 -31.83
CA LYS A 276 14.89 17.50 -32.81
C LYS A 276 14.32 18.48 -33.84
N SER A 277 13.94 19.68 -33.41
CA SER A 277 13.44 20.74 -34.30
C SER A 277 14.54 21.24 -35.24
N GLU A 278 15.74 21.50 -34.72
CA GLU A 278 16.91 21.93 -35.50
C GLU A 278 17.33 20.85 -36.51
N ASN A 279 17.41 19.59 -36.08
CA ASN A 279 17.70 18.46 -36.96
C ASN A 279 16.62 18.28 -38.05
N THR A 280 15.36 18.57 -37.73
CA THR A 280 14.27 18.54 -38.70
C THR A 280 14.45 19.62 -39.78
N ALA A 281 14.81 20.83 -39.38
CA ALA A 281 15.09 21.91 -40.32
C ALA A 281 16.30 21.58 -41.21
N PHE A 282 17.41 21.14 -40.60
CA PHE A 282 18.62 20.75 -41.32
C PHE A 282 18.38 19.61 -42.33
N LEU A 283 17.73 18.52 -41.90
CA LEU A 283 17.38 17.43 -42.81
C LEU A 283 16.43 17.89 -43.91
N GLY A 284 15.45 18.73 -43.58
CA GLY A 284 14.53 19.30 -44.55
C GLY A 284 15.26 20.09 -45.63
N GLU A 285 16.22 20.95 -45.25
CA GLU A 285 17.05 21.71 -46.19
C GLU A 285 17.91 20.80 -47.08
N GLN A 286 18.55 19.77 -46.50
CA GLN A 286 19.32 18.80 -47.30
C GLN A 286 18.46 18.06 -48.32
N ILE A 287 17.26 17.62 -47.90
CA ILE A 287 16.32 16.94 -48.79
C ILE A 287 15.89 17.88 -49.93
N LEU A 288 15.66 19.16 -49.64
CA LEU A 288 15.24 20.14 -50.64
C LEU A 288 16.38 20.53 -51.60
N ALA A 289 17.62 20.59 -51.13
CA ALA A 289 18.78 20.95 -51.94
C ALA A 289 19.07 19.92 -53.06
N ASP A 290 18.82 18.64 -52.78
CA ASP A 290 19.10 17.54 -53.71
C ASP A 290 17.88 17.13 -54.57
N GLN A 291 16.73 17.82 -54.45
CA GLN A 291 15.48 17.38 -55.09
C GLN A 291 15.02 18.21 -56.29
N ASN A 292 14.96 17.53 -57.45
CA ASN A 292 14.37 18.03 -58.69
C ASN A 292 13.01 17.39 -59.01
N GLU A 293 12.57 16.40 -58.22
CA GLU A 293 11.29 15.71 -58.42
C GLU A 293 10.16 16.30 -57.55
N LYS A 294 8.92 16.22 -58.03
CA LYS A 294 7.72 16.67 -57.30
C LYS A 294 7.32 15.73 -56.14
N ILE A 295 7.97 14.57 -56.03
CA ILE A 295 7.62 13.53 -55.07
C ILE A 295 8.85 13.14 -54.25
N ILE A 296 8.72 13.17 -52.92
CA ILE A 296 9.81 12.86 -51.99
C ILE A 296 9.50 11.54 -51.29
N PHE A 297 10.39 10.56 -51.45
CA PHE A 297 10.31 9.24 -50.84
C PHE A 297 11.49 9.02 -49.91
N LEU A 298 11.25 8.91 -48.61
CA LEU A 298 12.32 8.64 -47.65
C LEU A 298 11.87 7.63 -46.61
N GLN A 299 12.82 6.79 -46.20
CA GLN A 299 12.62 5.79 -45.18
C GLN A 299 13.63 6.02 -44.06
N PHE A 300 13.15 6.00 -42.83
CA PHE A 300 13.94 6.23 -41.65
C PHE A 300 13.87 5.01 -40.74
N GLU A 301 15.03 4.56 -40.26
CA GLU A 301 15.12 3.44 -39.33
C GLU A 301 14.70 3.87 -37.91
N GLU A 302 15.16 5.04 -37.46
CA GLU A 302 15.08 5.45 -36.05
C GLU A 302 14.10 6.60 -35.76
N LYS A 303 13.47 7.21 -36.77
CA LYS A 303 12.55 8.34 -36.57
C LYS A 303 11.14 7.86 -36.19
N THR A 304 10.52 8.53 -35.22
CA THR A 304 9.12 8.31 -34.82
C THR A 304 8.15 8.92 -35.82
N MET A 305 6.86 8.57 -35.75
CA MET A 305 5.84 9.24 -36.58
C MET A 305 5.68 10.73 -36.27
N LYS A 306 5.95 11.13 -35.03
CA LYS A 306 5.97 12.56 -34.65
C LYS A 306 7.09 13.29 -35.40
N ASP A 307 8.27 12.68 -35.46
CA ASP A 307 9.41 13.24 -36.20
C ASP A 307 9.09 13.32 -37.71
N LEU A 308 8.52 12.25 -38.30
CA LEU A 308 8.11 12.26 -39.72
C LEU A 308 7.06 13.33 -40.03
N SER A 309 6.06 13.48 -39.16
CA SER A 309 5.01 14.50 -39.32
C SER A 309 5.57 15.91 -39.23
N THR A 310 6.59 16.12 -38.40
CA THR A 310 7.27 17.43 -38.26
C THR A 310 8.11 17.71 -39.50
N LEU A 311 8.86 16.73 -39.99
CA LEU A 311 9.67 16.85 -41.20
C LEU A 311 8.82 17.08 -42.46
N ALA A 312 7.75 16.31 -42.64
CA ALA A 312 6.85 16.51 -43.78
C ALA A 312 6.22 17.91 -43.76
N LYS A 313 5.78 18.39 -42.60
CA LYS A 313 5.25 19.76 -42.43
C LYS A 313 6.30 20.81 -42.80
N TYR A 314 7.55 20.65 -42.36
CA TYR A 314 8.63 21.57 -42.70
C TYR A 314 8.83 21.64 -44.23
N ILE A 315 8.92 20.49 -44.90
CA ILE A 315 9.16 20.42 -46.35
C ILE A 315 8.01 21.05 -47.16
N ILE A 316 6.75 20.72 -46.86
CA ILE A 316 5.59 21.25 -47.61
C ILE A 316 5.35 22.76 -47.40
N GLN A 317 5.95 23.36 -46.36
CA GLN A 317 5.90 24.81 -46.14
C GLN A 317 6.85 25.57 -47.06
N GLN A 318 7.90 24.92 -47.56
CA GLN A 318 8.90 25.56 -48.42
C GLN A 318 8.50 25.53 -49.90
N SER A 319 7.88 24.45 -50.36
CA SER A 319 7.38 24.34 -51.74
C SER A 319 6.35 23.21 -51.88
N SER A 320 5.81 23.10 -53.08
CA SER A 320 4.81 22.11 -53.47
C SER A 320 5.45 20.74 -53.73
N TYR A 321 5.22 19.80 -52.80
CA TYR A 321 5.68 18.41 -52.90
C TYR A 321 4.61 17.43 -52.45
N ILE A 322 4.64 16.22 -53.00
CA ILE A 322 3.98 15.04 -52.42
C ILE A 322 5.05 14.26 -51.66
N ILE A 323 4.82 14.01 -50.38
CA ILE A 323 5.80 13.39 -49.48
C ILE A 323 5.27 12.04 -49.02
N LEU A 324 6.06 10.99 -49.22
CA LEU A 324 5.87 9.68 -48.62
C LEU A 324 7.07 9.36 -47.71
N LEU A 325 6.85 9.40 -46.39
CA LEU A 325 7.86 9.05 -45.40
C LEU A 325 7.48 7.75 -44.69
N SER A 326 8.46 6.88 -44.41
CA SER A 326 8.24 5.67 -43.60
C SER A 326 9.18 5.59 -42.40
N SER A 327 8.65 5.05 -41.30
CA SER A 327 9.37 4.78 -40.04
C SER A 327 9.41 3.26 -39.83
N GLN A 328 10.60 2.68 -39.86
CA GLN A 328 10.76 1.26 -39.52
C GLN A 328 10.59 1.03 -38.02
N LEU A 329 11.07 1.96 -37.17
CA LEU A 329 10.93 1.91 -35.71
C LEU A 329 9.48 1.66 -35.28
N GLU A 330 8.53 2.40 -35.87
CA GLU A 330 7.12 2.27 -35.53
C GLU A 330 6.32 1.42 -36.53
N LYS A 331 6.94 0.96 -37.62
CA LYS A 331 6.30 0.27 -38.75
C LYS A 331 5.15 1.08 -39.34
N LYS A 332 5.38 2.37 -39.56
CA LYS A 332 4.35 3.32 -40.01
C LYS A 332 4.77 4.09 -41.24
N VAL A 333 3.78 4.57 -41.98
CA VAL A 333 3.96 5.41 -43.16
C VAL A 333 3.13 6.69 -43.03
N LEU A 334 3.64 7.76 -43.61
CA LEU A 334 3.04 9.08 -43.74
C LEU A 334 3.00 9.46 -45.22
N LEU A 335 1.81 9.80 -45.72
CA LEU A 335 1.63 10.41 -47.04
C LEU A 335 1.02 11.81 -46.86
N GLN A 336 1.65 12.84 -47.40
CA GLN A 336 1.21 14.23 -47.21
C GLN A 336 1.55 15.12 -48.41
N HIS A 337 0.70 16.11 -48.74
CA HIS A 337 1.03 17.23 -49.64
C HIS A 337 0.42 18.55 -49.15
N ASN A 338 0.71 19.66 -49.84
CA ASN A 338 0.30 21.02 -49.44
C ASN A 338 -1.07 21.48 -50.00
N GLY A 339 -1.76 20.65 -50.77
CA GLY A 339 -3.04 20.98 -51.42
C GLY A 339 -2.99 21.30 -52.91
N ASP A 340 -1.81 21.45 -53.52
CA ASP A 340 -1.67 21.82 -54.94
C ASP A 340 -1.90 20.67 -55.92
N TYR A 341 -2.21 19.47 -55.41
CA TYR A 341 -2.34 18.25 -56.21
C TYR A 341 -3.76 17.72 -56.08
N SER A 342 -4.35 17.31 -57.21
CA SER A 342 -5.64 16.60 -57.27
C SER A 342 -5.58 15.15 -56.74
N LEU A 343 -4.70 14.90 -55.78
CA LEU A 343 -4.47 13.61 -55.14
C LEU A 343 -5.20 13.59 -53.80
N HIS A 344 -5.91 12.52 -53.49
CA HIS A 344 -6.51 12.32 -52.17
C HIS A 344 -5.69 11.30 -51.37
N CYS A 345 -4.85 11.76 -50.43
CA CYS A 345 -3.94 10.92 -49.64
C CYS A 345 -4.66 9.77 -48.93
N GLY A 346 -5.76 10.06 -48.23
CA GLY A 346 -6.53 9.06 -47.49
C GLY A 346 -7.10 7.94 -48.37
N LYS A 347 -7.58 8.26 -49.58
CA LYS A 347 -8.10 7.26 -50.53
C LYS A 347 -6.98 6.42 -51.11
N LEU A 348 -5.88 7.06 -51.56
CA LEU A 348 -4.73 6.34 -52.11
C LEU A 348 -4.14 5.38 -51.08
N LEU A 349 -3.92 5.86 -49.84
CA LEU A 349 -3.36 5.02 -48.79
C LEU A 349 -4.29 3.86 -48.44
N LYS A 350 -5.61 4.10 -48.33
CA LYS A 350 -6.59 3.04 -48.09
C LYS A 350 -6.61 1.97 -49.17
N GLU A 351 -6.42 2.34 -50.43
CA GLU A 351 -6.33 1.37 -51.52
C GLU A 351 -5.02 0.58 -51.47
N ALA A 352 -3.91 1.24 -51.15
CA ALA A 352 -2.61 0.60 -51.07
C ALA A 352 -2.52 -0.42 -49.92
N ILE A 353 -3.09 -0.11 -48.74
CA ILE A 353 -2.95 -0.97 -47.56
C ILE A 353 -3.77 -2.27 -47.60
N LYS A 354 -4.79 -2.37 -48.47
CA LYS A 354 -5.64 -3.57 -48.60
C LYS A 354 -4.84 -4.86 -48.83
N ASP A 355 -3.72 -4.73 -49.56
CA ASP A 355 -2.90 -5.87 -49.96
C ASP A 355 -1.80 -6.22 -48.94
N PHE A 356 -1.63 -5.41 -47.88
CA PHE A 356 -0.49 -5.51 -46.96
C PHE A 356 -0.87 -5.49 -45.48
N GLU A 357 -2.12 -5.81 -45.15
CA GLU A 357 -2.64 -5.89 -43.77
C GLU A 357 -2.45 -4.59 -42.95
N GLY A 358 -2.27 -3.46 -43.63
CA GLY A 358 -2.08 -2.16 -42.99
C GLY A 358 -3.38 -1.62 -42.40
N LYS A 359 -3.29 -0.92 -41.27
CA LYS A 359 -4.41 -0.18 -40.67
C LYS A 359 -4.09 1.29 -40.68
N GLY A 360 -4.95 2.09 -41.31
CA GLY A 360 -4.68 3.50 -41.49
C GLY A 360 -5.83 4.27 -42.12
N GLY A 361 -5.62 5.57 -42.22
CA GLY A 361 -6.59 6.51 -42.76
C GLY A 361 -6.01 7.91 -42.86
N GLY A 362 -6.82 8.81 -43.38
CA GLY A 362 -6.40 10.16 -43.66
C GLY A 362 -7.50 10.97 -44.30
N ASN A 363 -7.25 12.26 -44.42
CA ASN A 363 -8.07 13.18 -45.21
C ASN A 363 -7.45 13.35 -46.60
N GLU A 364 -7.86 14.41 -47.31
CA GLU A 364 -7.36 14.72 -48.65
C GLU A 364 -5.87 15.01 -48.67
N LEU A 365 -5.35 15.71 -47.65
CA LEU A 365 -3.98 16.23 -47.61
C LEU A 365 -2.98 15.35 -46.85
N LEU A 366 -3.46 14.51 -45.94
CA LEU A 366 -2.64 13.76 -44.99
C LEU A 366 -3.24 12.38 -44.74
N ALA A 367 -2.42 11.35 -44.84
CA ALA A 367 -2.78 9.99 -44.46
C ALA A 367 -1.63 9.25 -43.77
N GLN A 368 -1.99 8.36 -42.85
CA GLN A 368 -1.05 7.55 -42.07
C GLN A 368 -1.55 6.12 -41.95
N ALA A 369 -0.63 5.15 -41.94
CA ALA A 369 -0.93 3.75 -41.69
C ALA A 369 0.15 3.07 -40.87
N THR A 370 -0.25 2.02 -40.14
CA THR A 370 0.62 1.13 -39.35
C THR A 370 0.56 -0.28 -39.91
N PHE A 371 1.69 -0.99 -39.85
CA PHE A 371 1.84 -2.34 -40.40
C PHE A 371 2.32 -3.35 -39.35
N PRO A 372 2.00 -4.65 -39.51
CA PRO A 372 2.46 -5.70 -38.59
C PRO A 372 3.98 -5.92 -38.65
N SER A 373 4.58 -5.75 -39.84
CA SER A 373 5.99 -6.02 -40.10
C SER A 373 6.66 -4.95 -40.98
N ILE A 374 8.00 -4.85 -40.89
CA ILE A 374 8.80 -3.99 -41.77
C ILE A 374 8.68 -4.44 -43.23
N GLN A 375 8.54 -5.75 -43.48
CA GLN A 375 8.35 -6.30 -44.82
C GLN A 375 7.07 -5.78 -45.46
N GLN A 376 5.95 -5.81 -44.74
CA GLN A 376 4.66 -5.28 -45.22
C GLN A 376 4.68 -3.76 -45.37
N LEU A 377 5.33 -3.03 -44.46
CA LEU A 377 5.56 -1.59 -44.61
C LEU A 377 6.29 -1.30 -45.93
N ASN A 378 7.45 -1.94 -46.14
CA ASN A 378 8.30 -1.70 -47.31
C ASN A 378 7.56 -2.05 -48.62
N ALA A 379 6.85 -3.18 -48.64
CA ALA A 379 6.05 -3.59 -49.80
C ALA A 379 4.92 -2.58 -50.11
N CYS A 380 4.22 -2.09 -49.09
CA CYS A 380 3.18 -1.08 -49.26
C CYS A 380 3.75 0.27 -49.74
N THR A 381 4.86 0.72 -49.15
CA THR A 381 5.52 1.96 -49.57
C THR A 381 5.99 1.90 -51.03
N SER A 382 6.50 0.76 -51.49
CA SER A 382 6.87 0.55 -52.89
C SER A 382 5.67 0.65 -53.82
N LYS A 383 4.54 -0.01 -53.49
CA LYS A 383 3.30 0.09 -54.27
C LYS A 383 2.79 1.54 -54.36
N ILE A 384 2.82 2.27 -53.24
CA ILE A 384 2.42 3.69 -53.21
C ILE A 384 3.34 4.52 -54.10
N LYS A 385 4.65 4.28 -54.03
CA LYS A 385 5.64 4.98 -54.86
C LYS A 385 5.38 4.76 -56.36
N GLU A 386 5.19 3.52 -56.80
CA GLU A 386 4.86 3.20 -58.19
C GLU A 386 3.56 3.86 -58.64
N THR A 387 2.52 3.83 -57.80
CA THR A 387 1.23 4.46 -58.08
C THR A 387 1.39 5.96 -58.27
N LEU A 388 2.11 6.65 -57.39
CA LEU A 388 2.33 8.09 -57.47
C LEU A 388 3.12 8.50 -58.72
N GLN A 389 4.12 7.70 -59.13
CA GLN A 389 4.89 7.93 -60.35
C GLN A 389 4.09 7.71 -61.64
N SER A 390 2.95 7.01 -61.59
CA SER A 390 2.09 6.79 -62.76
C SER A 390 1.01 7.87 -62.97
N ILE A 391 0.74 8.67 -61.94
CA ILE A 391 -0.36 9.65 -61.92
C ILE A 391 0.15 11.08 -62.17
N LEU A 392 1.46 11.30 -62.06
CA LEU A 392 2.15 12.60 -62.17
C LEU A 392 3.19 12.56 -63.27
#